data_AF-A0A7W1WSW2-F1
#
_entry.id   AF-A0A7W1WSW2-F1
#
_cell.length_a   1.000
_cell.length_b   1.000
_cell.length_c   1.000
_cell.angle_alpha   90.00
_cell.angle_beta   90.00
_cell.angle_gamma   90.00
#
_symmetry.space_group_name_H-M   'P 1'
#
loop_
_entity.id
_entity.type
_entity.pdbx_description
1 polymer ?
#
loop_
_entity_poly.entity_id
_entity_poly.type
_entity_poly.pdbx_seq_one_letter_code
_entity_poly.pdbx_strand_id
1 'polypeptide(L)'
;MFAVLADVRNEAGIEPIDYPRGLPSDVSSLIREEYQTFKDECCEGEVHSASWFTLKELLEFEWDKEVIHKGVVCEDTYRDLRESGCLIPSYFYRWVEGVHNDVLLSMDQMNDILDGKTERNPEVEYSVEMTWMESHASKCSNFIYAMKKLTELSDSGDLSDVRIVFWFDN
;
A
#
# COMPACT_ATOMS: atom_id res chain seq x y z
N MET A 1 -2.66 2.10 -0.98
CA MET A 1 -4.06 2.17 -1.47
C MET A 1 -5.07 2.05 -0.33
N PHE A 2 -5.12 0.95 0.42
CA PHE A 2 -6.17 0.75 1.45
C PHE A 2 -6.17 1.81 2.56
N ALA A 3 -5.00 2.18 3.07
CA ALA A 3 -4.83 3.29 4.01
C ALA A 3 -5.40 4.63 3.47
N VAL A 4 -5.12 4.95 2.21
CA VAL A 4 -5.64 6.16 1.53
C VAL A 4 -7.17 6.12 1.44
N LEU A 5 -7.77 4.95 1.15
CA LEU A 5 -9.20 4.83 0.92
C LEU A 5 -10.03 4.75 2.20
N ALA A 6 -9.49 4.19 3.28
CA ALA A 6 -10.31 3.81 4.43
C ALA A 6 -9.53 3.63 5.74
N ASP A 7 -8.30 4.14 5.83
CA ASP A 7 -7.43 3.98 7.01
C ASP A 7 -7.09 2.51 7.36
N VAL A 8 -7.24 1.60 6.38
CA VAL A 8 -7.01 0.16 6.60
C VAL A 8 -5.51 -0.15 6.59
N ARG A 9 -5.04 -0.78 7.68
CA ARG A 9 -3.62 -1.16 7.90
C ARG A 9 -2.68 0.02 7.67
N ASN A 10 -3.01 1.14 8.30
CA ASN A 10 -2.32 2.40 8.08
C ASN A 10 -1.22 2.66 9.11
N GLU A 11 -0.20 1.80 9.14
CA GLU A 11 0.91 2.01 10.08
C GLU A 11 1.80 3.20 9.69
N ALA A 12 1.69 3.68 8.45
CA ALA A 12 2.43 4.83 7.93
C ALA A 12 1.77 6.19 8.28
N GLY A 13 0.63 6.21 8.97
CA GLY A 13 -0.03 7.44 9.39
C GLY A 13 -0.55 8.29 8.22
N ILE A 14 -0.96 7.64 7.14
CA ILE A 14 -1.51 8.27 5.93
C ILE A 14 -2.87 8.88 6.28
N GLU A 15 -3.10 10.14 5.95
CA GLU A 15 -4.44 10.71 6.09
C GLU A 15 -5.36 10.10 5.01
N PRO A 16 -6.44 9.39 5.38
CA PRO A 16 -7.36 8.84 4.40
C PRO A 16 -8.14 9.96 3.70
N ILE A 17 -8.67 9.69 2.51
CA ILE A 17 -9.60 10.60 1.82
C ILE A 17 -10.81 10.89 2.72
N ASP A 18 -11.35 9.83 3.33
CA ASP A 18 -12.37 9.89 4.37
C ASP A 18 -12.42 8.55 5.12
N TYR A 19 -13.09 8.53 6.26
CA TYR A 19 -13.40 7.30 6.97
C TYR A 19 -14.54 6.53 6.27
N PRO A 20 -14.67 5.20 6.47
CA PRO A 20 -15.69 4.38 5.82
C PRO A 20 -17.12 4.92 6.00
N ARG A 21 -17.81 5.13 4.88
CA ARG A 21 -19.16 5.71 4.83
C ARG A 21 -20.29 4.68 4.81
N GLY A 22 -19.95 3.39 4.76
CA GLY A 22 -20.89 2.32 4.43
C GLY A 22 -21.20 2.29 2.92
N LEU A 23 -22.19 1.49 2.53
CA LEU A 23 -22.67 1.49 1.14
C LEU A 23 -23.45 2.79 0.84
N PRO A 24 -23.42 3.28 -0.42
CA PRO A 24 -24.32 4.35 -0.85
C PRO A 24 -25.78 3.98 -0.58
N SER A 25 -26.60 4.95 -0.17
CA SER A 25 -28.03 4.71 0.11
C SER A 25 -28.81 4.23 -1.10
N ASP A 26 -28.41 4.69 -2.29
CA ASP A 26 -28.97 4.40 -3.60
C ASP A 26 -28.18 3.32 -4.37
N VAL A 27 -27.33 2.56 -3.68
CA VAL A 27 -26.63 1.42 -4.29
C VAL A 27 -27.66 0.41 -4.83
N SER A 28 -27.34 -0.21 -5.96
CA SER A 28 -28.21 -1.20 -6.59
C SER A 28 -28.46 -2.41 -5.67
N SER A 29 -29.59 -3.07 -5.85
CA SER A 29 -29.92 -4.29 -5.09
C SER A 29 -28.86 -5.37 -5.29
N LEU A 30 -28.33 -5.51 -6.50
CA LEU A 30 -27.27 -6.48 -6.83
C LEU A 30 -26.03 -6.31 -5.93
N ILE A 31 -25.48 -5.09 -5.85
CA ILE A 31 -24.29 -4.82 -5.03
C ILE A 31 -24.61 -4.91 -3.54
N ARG A 32 -25.82 -4.52 -3.13
CA ARG A 32 -26.28 -4.66 -1.74
C ARG A 32 -26.36 -6.12 -1.32
N GLU A 33 -26.92 -6.97 -2.18
CA GLU A 33 -27.04 -8.41 -1.96
C GLU A 33 -25.65 -9.06 -1.93
N GLU A 34 -24.76 -8.72 -2.88
CA GLU A 34 -23.38 -9.20 -2.89
C GLU A 34 -22.65 -8.87 -1.59
N TYR A 35 -22.70 -7.61 -1.14
CA TYR A 35 -22.10 -7.20 0.13
C TYR A 35 -22.69 -7.96 1.33
N GLN A 36 -24.00 -8.20 1.35
CA GLN A 36 -24.66 -8.95 2.41
C GLN A 36 -24.25 -10.43 2.39
N THR A 37 -24.16 -11.05 1.22
CA THR A 37 -23.65 -12.42 1.06
C THR A 37 -22.24 -12.54 1.59
N PHE A 38 -21.34 -11.62 1.23
CA PHE A 38 -19.97 -11.58 1.76
C PHE A 38 -19.95 -11.49 3.29
N LYS A 39 -20.82 -10.66 3.88
CA LYS A 39 -20.94 -10.56 5.34
C LYS A 39 -21.48 -11.81 6.02
N ASP A 40 -22.40 -12.53 5.37
CA ASP A 40 -23.05 -13.71 5.94
C ASP A 40 -22.21 -14.99 5.78
N GLU A 41 -21.44 -15.09 4.69
CA GLU A 41 -20.58 -16.25 4.38
C GLU A 41 -19.23 -16.20 5.10
N CYS A 42 -18.68 -15.00 5.30
CA CYS A 42 -17.42 -14.83 6.01
C CYS A 42 -17.63 -14.81 7.53
N CYS A 43 -16.59 -15.17 8.28
CA CYS A 43 -16.57 -14.96 9.73
C CYS A 43 -16.83 -13.48 10.06
N GLU A 44 -17.49 -13.22 11.19
CA GLU A 44 -17.77 -11.86 11.63
C GLU A 44 -16.48 -11.03 11.67
N GLY A 45 -16.46 -9.91 10.95
CA GLY A 45 -15.32 -8.99 10.87
C GLY A 45 -14.41 -9.17 9.66
N GLU A 46 -14.55 -10.25 8.88
CA GLU A 46 -13.76 -10.47 7.65
C GLU A 46 -14.06 -9.43 6.58
N VAL A 47 -15.32 -9.02 6.42
CA VAL A 47 -15.73 -8.03 5.42
C VAL A 47 -16.00 -6.71 6.13
N HIS A 48 -15.16 -5.72 5.87
CA HIS A 48 -15.18 -4.48 6.65
C HIS A 48 -14.92 -3.23 5.80
N SER A 49 -15.04 -2.08 6.47
CA SER A 49 -14.73 -0.75 5.91
C SER A 49 -15.39 -0.46 4.56
N ALA A 50 -16.63 -0.92 4.37
CA ALA A 50 -17.41 -0.60 3.18
C ALA A 50 -17.54 0.91 3.05
N SER A 51 -17.26 1.41 1.85
CA SER A 51 -17.30 2.84 1.57
C SER A 51 -17.46 3.07 0.07
N TRP A 52 -17.48 4.34 -0.30
CA TRP A 52 -17.50 4.77 -1.68
C TRP A 52 -16.92 6.18 -1.80
N PHE A 53 -16.32 6.44 -2.96
CA PHE A 53 -15.91 7.79 -3.35
C PHE A 53 -16.40 8.09 -4.75
N THR A 54 -16.73 9.35 -4.99
CA THR A 54 -16.88 9.88 -6.33
C THR A 54 -15.54 9.91 -7.05
N LEU A 55 -15.55 9.80 -8.37
CA LEU A 55 -14.35 9.96 -9.19
C LEU A 55 -13.74 11.36 -8.98
N LYS A 56 -14.57 12.38 -8.73
CA LYS A 56 -14.12 13.72 -8.35
C LYS A 56 -13.27 13.71 -7.07
N GLU A 57 -13.77 13.17 -5.96
CA GLU A 57 -13.04 13.09 -4.69
C GLU A 57 -11.70 12.36 -4.86
N LEU A 58 -11.73 11.26 -5.62
CA LEU A 58 -10.54 10.49 -5.90
C LEU A 58 -9.51 11.27 -6.73
N LEU A 59 -9.92 12.08 -7.71
CA LEU A 59 -9.00 12.87 -8.53
C LEU A 59 -8.48 14.13 -7.82
N GLU A 60 -9.25 14.66 -6.87
CA GLU A 60 -8.87 15.84 -6.07
C GLU A 60 -7.91 15.48 -4.91
N PHE A 61 -7.77 14.20 -4.57
CA PHE A 61 -6.81 13.74 -3.57
C PHE A 61 -5.35 13.99 -3.99
N GLU A 62 -4.50 14.36 -3.03
CA GLU A 62 -3.07 14.65 -3.24
C GLU A 62 -2.24 13.36 -3.43
N TRP A 63 -2.37 12.71 -4.59
CA TRP A 63 -1.65 11.46 -4.88
C TRP A 63 -0.13 11.60 -4.93
N ASP A 64 0.38 12.78 -5.25
CA ASP A 64 1.82 13.03 -5.31
C ASP A 64 2.45 13.28 -3.93
N LYS A 65 1.65 13.31 -2.86
CA LYS A 65 2.15 13.42 -1.49
C LYS A 65 3.05 12.23 -1.16
N GLU A 66 4.27 12.55 -0.75
CA GLU A 66 5.26 11.57 -0.30
C GLU A 66 4.97 11.13 1.13
N VAL A 67 5.17 9.84 1.38
CA VAL A 67 5.09 9.25 2.72
C VAL A 67 6.36 8.48 3.03
N ILE A 68 6.76 8.55 4.30
CA ILE A 68 7.92 7.82 4.80
C ILE A 68 7.47 6.41 5.15
N HIS A 69 8.09 5.44 4.49
CA HIS A 69 7.98 4.04 4.83
C HIS A 69 9.17 3.60 5.67
N LYS A 70 8.92 2.60 6.51
CA LYS A 70 9.95 1.88 7.26
C LYS A 70 9.74 0.39 7.06
N GLY A 71 10.83 -0.34 6.85
CA GLY A 71 10.78 -1.78 6.65
C GLY A 71 12.16 -2.41 6.64
N VAL A 72 12.18 -3.72 6.44
CA VAL A 72 13.39 -4.53 6.38
C VAL A 72 13.54 -5.15 5.00
N VAL A 73 14.73 -5.08 4.43
CA VAL A 73 15.06 -5.66 3.12
C VAL A 73 16.22 -6.66 3.29
N CYS A 74 16.22 -7.74 2.50
CA CYS A 74 17.37 -8.66 2.48
C CYS A 74 18.59 -8.02 1.81
N GLU A 75 19.78 -8.58 2.05
CA GLU A 75 21.04 -8.13 1.44
C GLU A 75 20.96 -7.96 -0.08
N ASP A 76 20.34 -8.91 -0.80
CA ASP A 76 20.23 -8.87 -2.26
C ASP A 76 19.41 -7.67 -2.72
N THR A 77 18.25 -7.43 -2.09
CA THR A 77 17.42 -6.25 -2.39
C THR A 77 18.19 -4.96 -2.09
N TYR A 78 18.91 -4.90 -0.97
CA TYR A 78 19.71 -3.73 -0.62
C TYR A 78 20.87 -3.50 -1.60
N ARG A 79 21.53 -4.56 -2.08
CA ARG A 79 22.58 -4.50 -3.10
C ARG A 79 22.02 -3.95 -4.42
N ASP A 80 20.88 -4.45 -4.87
CA ASP A 80 20.23 -3.98 -6.10
C ASP A 80 19.88 -2.48 -6.01
N LEU A 81 19.37 -2.03 -4.86
CA LEU A 81 19.11 -0.60 -4.62
C LEU A 81 20.40 0.23 -4.71
N ARG A 82 21.47 -0.24 -4.06
CA ARG A 82 22.77 0.43 -4.07
C ARG A 82 23.37 0.53 -5.47
N GLU A 83 23.30 -0.54 -6.26
CA GLU A 83 23.87 -0.61 -7.61
C GLU A 83 23.05 0.18 -8.64
N SER A 84 21.72 0.13 -8.54
CA SER A 84 20.82 0.85 -9.46
C SER A 84 20.70 2.33 -9.12
N GLY A 85 21.00 2.74 -7.88
CA GLY A 85 20.69 4.07 -7.36
C GLY A 85 19.20 4.28 -7.07
N CYS A 86 18.39 3.22 -7.10
CA CYS A 86 16.99 3.27 -6.69
C CYS A 86 16.89 3.41 -5.17
N LEU A 87 15.89 4.16 -4.70
CA LEU A 87 15.64 4.39 -3.28
C LEU A 87 14.44 3.60 -2.73
N ILE A 88 13.66 2.97 -3.61
CA ILE A 88 12.42 2.27 -3.27
C ILE A 88 12.64 0.77 -3.46
N PRO A 89 12.57 -0.05 -2.39
CA PRO A 89 12.69 -1.50 -2.51
C PRO A 89 11.55 -2.10 -3.33
N SER A 90 11.88 -3.05 -4.20
CA SER A 90 10.90 -3.87 -4.92
C SER A 90 10.11 -4.79 -3.98
N TYR A 91 10.73 -5.19 -2.87
CA TYR A 91 10.13 -6.03 -1.84
C TYR A 91 10.73 -5.72 -0.46
N PHE A 92 9.92 -5.75 0.58
CA PHE A 92 10.35 -5.53 1.95
C PHE A 92 9.44 -6.27 2.94
N TYR A 93 9.99 -6.60 4.09
CA TYR A 93 9.28 -7.15 5.24
C TYR A 93 8.93 -6.04 6.23
N ARG A 94 7.82 -6.22 6.93
CA ARG A 94 7.39 -5.30 7.99
C ARG A 94 8.23 -5.46 9.27
N TRP A 95 8.63 -6.69 9.59
CA TRP A 95 9.43 -7.07 10.76
C TRP A 95 10.19 -8.38 10.48
N VAL A 96 11.30 -8.63 11.21
CA VAL A 96 12.14 -9.85 11.10
C VAL A 96 11.72 -10.94 12.09
N GLU A 97 10.43 -11.06 12.41
CA GLU A 97 9.99 -12.15 13.30
C GLU A 97 9.88 -13.47 12.51
N GLY A 98 10.77 -14.42 12.82
CA GLY A 98 10.71 -15.79 12.31
C GLY A 98 11.73 -16.15 11.22
N VAL A 99 12.62 -15.24 10.81
CA VAL A 99 13.74 -15.60 9.92
C VAL A 99 14.88 -16.14 10.77
N HIS A 100 14.98 -17.46 10.87
CA HIS A 100 16.08 -18.12 11.57
C HIS A 100 17.40 -17.83 10.84
N ASN A 101 18.41 -17.33 11.58
CA ASN A 101 19.76 -16.93 11.14
C ASN A 101 19.90 -15.55 10.47
N ASP A 102 18.90 -14.67 10.54
CA ASP A 102 19.00 -13.32 9.99
C ASP A 102 19.59 -12.32 11.01
N VAL A 103 20.59 -11.55 10.60
CA VAL A 103 21.21 -10.46 11.36
C VAL A 103 20.73 -9.14 10.78
N LEU A 104 19.95 -8.40 11.57
CA LEU A 104 19.48 -7.08 11.20
C LEU A 104 20.60 -6.03 11.39
N LEU A 105 20.93 -5.34 10.32
CA LEU A 105 21.97 -4.33 10.25
C LEU A 105 21.38 -2.94 9.95
N SER A 106 22.13 -1.91 10.34
CA SER A 106 21.97 -0.58 9.77
C SER A 106 22.51 -0.53 8.33
N MET A 107 22.10 0.48 7.57
CA MET A 107 22.63 0.74 6.23
C MET A 107 24.17 0.88 6.23
N ASP A 108 24.75 1.55 7.22
CA ASP A 108 26.21 1.71 7.34
C ASP A 108 26.92 0.39 7.59
N GLN A 109 26.39 -0.45 8.49
CA GLN A 109 26.95 -1.78 8.76
C GLN A 109 26.91 -2.68 7.52
N MET A 110 25.79 -2.65 6.78
CA MET A 110 25.69 -3.39 5.53
C MET A 110 26.67 -2.84 4.48
N ASN A 111 26.79 -1.53 4.35
CA ASN A 111 27.77 -0.92 3.44
C ASN A 111 29.20 -1.35 3.76
N ASP A 112 29.57 -1.44 5.04
CA ASP A 112 30.89 -1.89 5.44
C ASP A 112 31.15 -3.37 5.12
N ILE A 113 30.14 -4.24 5.21
CA ILE A 113 30.25 -5.63 4.75
C ILE A 113 30.40 -5.68 3.23
N LEU A 114 29.56 -4.96 2.49
CA LEU A 114 29.59 -4.93 1.02
C LEU A 114 30.88 -4.32 0.47
N ASP A 115 31.48 -3.36 1.18
CA ASP A 115 32.76 -2.73 0.85
C ASP A 115 33.97 -3.58 1.28
N GLY A 116 33.76 -4.71 1.97
CA GLY A 116 34.82 -5.57 2.48
C GLY A 116 35.60 -4.98 3.66
N LYS A 117 35.06 -3.96 4.35
CA LYS A 117 35.66 -3.37 5.56
C LYS A 117 35.37 -4.21 6.81
N THR A 118 34.27 -4.96 6.79
CA THR A 118 33.86 -5.89 7.85
C THR A 118 33.87 -7.32 7.32
N GLU A 119 34.42 -8.26 8.08
CA GLU A 119 34.43 -9.68 7.73
C GLU A 119 33.01 -10.27 7.78
N ARG A 120 32.64 -11.00 6.74
CA ARG A 120 31.34 -11.66 6.61
C ARG A 120 31.31 -12.97 7.40
N ASN A 121 30.25 -13.19 8.17
CA ASN A 121 29.94 -14.51 8.70
C ASN A 121 29.12 -15.30 7.66
N PRO A 122 29.62 -16.42 7.12
CA PRO A 122 28.89 -17.21 6.11
C PRO A 122 27.71 -18.01 6.69
N GLU A 123 27.56 -18.10 8.01
CA GLU A 123 26.49 -18.86 8.67
C GLU A 123 25.21 -18.05 8.91
N VAL A 124 25.24 -16.75 8.60
CA VAL A 124 24.10 -15.85 8.80
C VAL A 124 23.68 -15.20 7.50
N GLU A 125 22.39 -14.90 7.43
CA GLU A 125 21.83 -14.00 6.44
C GLU A 125 21.82 -12.59 7.01
N TYR A 126 21.91 -11.59 6.14
CA TYR A 126 21.91 -10.20 6.55
C TYR A 126 20.71 -9.48 5.95
N SER A 127 20.04 -8.71 6.79
CA SER A 127 18.94 -7.85 6.42
C SER A 127 19.21 -6.42 6.89
N VAL A 128 18.59 -5.45 6.24
CA VAL A 128 18.78 -4.03 6.51
C VAL A 128 17.46 -3.41 6.91
N GLU A 129 17.43 -2.77 8.08
CA GLU A 129 16.34 -1.85 8.40
C GLU A 129 16.58 -0.52 7.68
N MET A 130 15.61 -0.09 6.87
CA MET A 130 15.72 1.16 6.14
C MET A 130 14.40 1.93 6.11
N THR A 131 14.53 3.22 5.81
CA THR A 131 13.40 4.11 5.53
C THR A 131 13.53 4.66 4.12
N TRP A 132 12.42 4.77 3.41
CA TRP A 132 12.37 5.38 2.09
C TRP A 132 11.13 6.26 1.95
N MET A 133 11.15 7.15 0.96
CA MET A 133 10.00 7.97 0.60
C MET A 133 9.38 7.42 -0.68
N GLU A 134 8.06 7.33 -0.71
CA GLU A 134 7.30 6.95 -1.90
C GLU A 134 6.01 7.78 -1.94
N SER A 135 5.60 8.24 -3.13
CA SER A 135 4.30 8.91 -3.30
C SER A 135 3.15 7.91 -3.36
N HIS A 136 1.95 8.33 -2.96
CA HIS A 136 0.76 7.50 -3.17
C HIS A 136 0.58 7.13 -4.64
N ALA A 137 0.98 8.01 -5.55
CA ALA A 137 0.88 7.82 -6.99
C ALA A 137 1.76 6.68 -7.51
N SER A 138 3.01 6.60 -7.05
CA SER A 138 3.91 5.49 -7.39
C SER A 138 3.29 4.15 -6.96
N LYS A 139 2.84 4.09 -5.71
CA LYS A 139 2.32 2.85 -5.11
C LYS A 139 0.97 2.43 -5.69
N CYS A 140 0.13 3.39 -6.07
CA CYS A 140 -1.24 3.16 -6.54
C CYS A 140 -1.38 3.40 -8.05
N SER A 141 -0.30 3.24 -8.82
CA SER A 141 -0.23 3.56 -10.25
C SER A 141 -1.33 2.91 -11.10
N ASN A 142 -1.63 1.62 -10.87
CA ASN A 142 -2.73 0.92 -11.55
C ASN A 142 -4.11 1.50 -11.21
N PHE A 143 -4.32 1.90 -9.95
CA PHE A 143 -5.56 2.53 -9.52
C PHE A 143 -5.71 3.92 -10.13
N ILE A 144 -4.63 4.72 -10.16
CA ILE A 144 -4.61 6.01 -10.86
C ILE A 144 -4.89 5.87 -12.35
N TYR A 145 -4.30 4.87 -12.98
CA TYR A 145 -4.59 4.57 -14.38
C TYR A 145 -6.07 4.25 -14.60
N ALA A 146 -6.66 3.42 -13.74
CA ALA A 146 -8.10 3.11 -13.80
C ALA A 146 -8.97 4.36 -13.64
N MET A 147 -8.65 5.26 -12.69
CA MET A 147 -9.37 6.52 -12.50
C MET A 147 -9.32 7.39 -13.76
N LYS A 148 -8.15 7.52 -14.39
CA LYS A 148 -8.01 8.26 -15.66
C LYS A 148 -8.88 7.65 -16.77
N LYS A 149 -8.97 6.32 -16.84
CA LYS A 149 -9.85 5.64 -17.79
C LYS A 149 -11.33 5.83 -17.50
N LEU A 150 -11.72 5.87 -16.23
CA LEU A 150 -13.10 6.20 -15.86
C LEU A 150 -13.46 7.65 -16.25
N THR A 151 -12.53 8.59 -16.16
CA THR A 151 -12.73 9.96 -16.64
C THR A 151 -13.02 10.00 -18.14
N GLU A 152 -12.30 9.21 -18.94
CA GLU A 152 -12.51 9.12 -20.39
C GLU A 152 -13.89 8.52 -20.78
N LEU A 153 -14.46 7.69 -19.90
CA LEU A 153 -15.74 6.99 -20.11
C LEU A 153 -16.94 7.72 -19.48
N SER A 154 -16.72 8.78 -18.72
CA SER A 154 -17.80 9.53 -18.07
C SER A 154 -18.51 10.43 -19.10
N ASP A 155 -19.70 10.00 -19.54
CA ASP A 155 -20.49 10.74 -20.53
C ASP A 155 -21.07 12.06 -20.01
N SER A 156 -21.27 12.21 -18.70
CA SER A 156 -21.94 13.38 -18.10
C SER A 156 -21.04 14.61 -17.99
N GLY A 157 -19.70 14.41 -18.01
CA GLY A 157 -18.72 15.45 -17.67
C GLY A 157 -18.73 15.86 -16.19
N ASP A 158 -19.70 15.40 -15.40
CA ASP A 158 -19.74 15.57 -13.95
C ASP A 158 -19.17 14.32 -13.28
N LEU A 159 -17.92 14.42 -12.85
CA LEU A 159 -17.20 13.32 -12.20
C LEU A 159 -17.75 12.99 -10.80
N SER A 160 -18.72 13.75 -10.29
CA SER A 160 -19.45 13.40 -9.07
C SER A 160 -20.52 12.32 -9.30
N ASP A 161 -20.93 12.08 -10.56
CA ASP A 161 -21.90 11.05 -10.92
C ASP A 161 -21.30 9.64 -10.98
N VAL A 162 -19.97 9.54 -11.09
CA VAL A 162 -19.25 8.26 -11.12
C VAL A 162 -18.77 7.93 -9.72
N ARG A 163 -19.19 6.78 -9.17
CA ARG A 163 -18.78 6.31 -7.85
C ARG A 163 -18.09 4.96 -7.92
N ILE A 164 -16.99 4.83 -7.17
CA ILE A 164 -16.35 3.56 -6.90
C ILE A 164 -16.84 3.10 -5.53
N VAL A 165 -17.51 1.95 -5.49
CA VAL A 165 -17.98 1.30 -4.25
C VAL A 165 -17.01 0.17 -3.93
N PHE A 166 -16.57 0.08 -2.67
CA PHE A 166 -15.57 -0.91 -2.26
C PHE A 166 -15.77 -1.35 -0.80
N TRP A 167 -15.18 -2.48 -0.46
CA TRP A 167 -15.00 -3.03 0.89
C TRP A 167 -13.71 -3.88 0.89
N PHE A 168 -13.25 -4.28 2.07
CA PHE A 168 -12.02 -5.07 2.22
C PHE A 168 -12.29 -6.39 2.94
N ASP A 169 -11.48 -7.39 2.63
CA ASP A 169 -11.30 -8.61 3.38
C ASP A 169 -10.16 -8.46 4.42
N ASN A 170 -10.14 -9.33 5.43
CA ASN A 170 -9.10 -9.38 6.47
C ASN A 170 -7.87 -10.22 6.07
#